data_AF-R7VMB6-F1
#
_entry.id   AF-R7VMB6-F1
#
_cell.length_a   1.000
_cell.length_b   1.000
_cell.length_c   1.000
_cell.angle_alpha   90.00
_cell.angle_beta   90.00
_cell.angle_gamma   90.00
#
_symmetry.space_group_name_H-M   'P 1'
#
loop_
_entity.id
_entity.type
_entity.pdbx_description
1 polymer ?
#
loop_
_entity_poly.entity_id
_entity_poly.type
_entity_poly.pdbx_seq_one_letter_code
_entity_poly.pdbx_strand_id
1 'polypeptide(L)'
;MRTNDSALKQVARQIRVDREGRLLYRGPKESYRERWFRLKGNLLFYCRTTSTGAMLDPDPLGMLVMEQCSIQIEPYGDRPFVFSIQFQGESDKKHFFSGQNQKQCEDWVCALRASSIQNLKSRMEELRSRIKSIQGADPVNDMIVIPKPPNR
;
A
#
# COMPACT_ATOMS: atom_id res chain seq x y z
N MET A 1 5.54 -15.69 4.04
CA MET A 1 6.85 -15.17 3.57
C MET A 1 7.49 -14.43 4.75
N ARG A 2 8.55 -14.97 5.35
CA ARG A 2 9.26 -14.33 6.48
C ARG A 2 10.30 -13.37 5.91
N THR A 3 9.87 -12.16 5.59
CA THR A 3 10.76 -11.05 5.22
C THR A 3 11.12 -10.25 6.48
N ASN A 4 12.35 -9.76 6.52
CA ASN A 4 13.00 -9.09 7.65
C ASN A 4 12.11 -7.99 8.25
N ASP A 5 11.59 -8.24 9.46
CA ASP A 5 10.60 -7.42 10.15
C ASP A 5 11.11 -5.98 10.41
N SER A 6 12.44 -5.80 10.54
CA SER A 6 13.07 -4.50 10.79
C SER A 6 13.03 -3.55 9.59
N ALA A 7 13.28 -4.05 8.37
CA ALA A 7 13.26 -3.23 7.15
C ALA A 7 11.85 -2.73 6.83
N LEU A 8 10.84 -3.59 6.99
CA LEU A 8 9.44 -3.22 6.79
C LEU A 8 8.97 -2.19 7.83
N LYS A 9 9.37 -2.35 9.09
CA LYS A 9 9.14 -1.34 10.13
C LYS A 9 9.80 -0.01 9.79
N GLN A 10 11.02 -0.02 9.26
CA GLN A 10 11.68 1.20 8.83
C GLN A 10 10.91 1.90 7.70
N VAL A 11 10.47 1.14 6.68
CA VAL A 11 9.62 1.67 5.60
C VAL A 11 8.34 2.24 6.19
N ALA A 12 7.65 1.52 7.08
CA ALA A 12 6.43 2.00 7.74
C ALA A 12 6.64 3.31 8.50
N ARG A 13 7.80 3.52 9.15
CA ARG A 13 8.15 4.73 9.92
C ARG A 13 8.52 5.95 9.07
N GLN A 14 8.89 5.80 7.80
CA GLN A 14 9.27 6.95 6.95
C GLN A 14 8.21 8.06 6.91
N ILE A 15 8.65 9.31 6.76
CA ILE A 15 7.76 10.48 6.78
C ILE A 15 6.89 10.54 5.52
N ARG A 16 7.46 10.23 4.35
CA ARG A 16 6.72 10.28 3.09
C ARG A 16 5.79 9.06 2.96
N VAL A 17 4.51 9.34 2.75
CA VAL A 17 3.44 8.38 2.48
C VAL A 17 2.70 8.82 1.23
N ASP A 18 2.18 7.87 0.46
CA ASP A 18 1.31 8.17 -0.68
C ASP A 18 -0.09 8.55 -0.19
N ARG A 19 -0.57 7.87 0.85
CA ARG A 19 -1.82 8.18 1.55
C ARG A 19 -1.80 7.64 2.97
N GLU A 20 -2.43 8.34 3.89
CA GLU A 20 -2.72 7.81 5.21
C GLU A 20 -4.03 8.33 5.78
N GLY A 21 -4.54 7.63 6.79
CA GLY A 21 -5.76 8.03 7.47
C GLY A 21 -6.46 6.90 8.20
N ARG A 22 -7.46 7.27 8.99
CA ARG A 22 -8.26 6.34 9.77
C ARG A 22 -9.34 5.68 8.89
N LEU A 23 -9.47 4.37 9.02
CA LEU A 23 -10.57 3.58 8.47
C LEU A 23 -11.05 2.58 9.52
N LEU A 24 -12.33 2.21 9.44
CA LEU A 24 -12.84 1.05 10.13
C LEU A 24 -12.51 -0.19 9.29
N TYR A 25 -11.85 -1.18 9.89
CA TYR A 25 -11.31 -2.33 9.17
C TYR A 25 -11.82 -3.65 9.75
N ARG A 26 -12.23 -4.56 8.87
CA ARG A 26 -12.58 -5.94 9.20
C ARG A 26 -11.78 -6.89 8.32
N GLY A 27 -10.87 -7.64 8.95
CA GLY A 27 -10.22 -8.77 8.31
C GLY A 27 -11.18 -9.96 8.10
N PRO A 28 -10.78 -10.97 7.31
CA PRO A 28 -11.62 -12.12 6.95
C PRO A 28 -12.29 -12.85 8.11
N LYS A 29 -11.61 -12.95 9.26
CA LYS A 29 -12.07 -13.65 10.47
C LYS A 29 -12.16 -12.72 11.68
N GLU A 30 -12.16 -11.41 11.45
CA GLU A 30 -12.15 -10.42 12.52
C GLU A 30 -13.48 -9.66 12.58
N SER A 31 -13.69 -8.96 13.69
CA SER A 31 -14.71 -7.91 13.80
C SER A 31 -14.14 -6.57 13.32
N TYR A 32 -15.00 -5.63 12.97
CA TYR A 32 -14.57 -4.27 12.63
C TYR A 32 -13.82 -3.61 13.80
N ARG A 33 -12.69 -2.97 13.49
CA ARG A 33 -11.90 -2.16 14.44
C ARG A 33 -11.35 -0.94 13.73
N GLU A 34 -11.25 0.18 14.44
CA GLU A 34 -10.58 1.36 13.90
C GLU A 34 -9.07 1.11 13.81
N ARG A 35 -8.49 1.51 12.68
CA ARG A 35 -7.07 1.40 12.39
C ARG A 35 -6.58 2.62 11.62
N TRP A 36 -5.32 2.96 11.84
CA TRP A 36 -4.63 3.97 11.04
C TRP A 36 -3.92 3.27 9.88
N PHE A 37 -4.29 3.60 8.66
CA PHE A 37 -3.71 3.02 7.46
C PHE A 37 -2.66 3.95 6.85
N ARG A 38 -1.56 3.37 6.36
CA ARG A 38 -0.51 4.09 5.63
C ARG A 38 -0.15 3.32 4.37
N LEU A 39 -0.34 3.93 3.21
CA LEU A 39 0.03 3.42 1.90
C LEU A 39 1.39 3.97 1.49
N LYS A 40 2.32 3.06 1.13
CA LYS A 40 3.67 3.38 0.64
C LYS A 40 4.03 2.44 -0.50
N GLY A 41 4.13 2.97 -1.72
CA GLY A 41 4.22 2.14 -2.92
C GLY A 41 3.03 1.19 -2.94
N ASN A 42 3.28 -0.10 -3.09
CA ASN A 42 2.27 -1.16 -3.07
C ASN A 42 2.06 -1.79 -1.68
N LEU A 43 2.52 -1.16 -0.59
CA LEU A 43 2.41 -1.68 0.76
C LEU A 43 1.40 -0.85 1.56
N LEU A 44 0.34 -1.50 2.04
CA LEU A 44 -0.67 -0.90 2.90
C LEU A 44 -0.46 -1.39 4.34
N PHE A 45 0.13 -0.55 5.18
CA PHE A 45 0.32 -0.82 6.61
C PHE A 45 -0.91 -0.42 7.42
N TYR A 46 -1.16 -1.11 8.53
CA TYR A 46 -2.18 -0.72 9.49
C TYR A 46 -1.65 -0.75 10.93
N CYS A 47 -1.94 0.31 11.67
CA CYS A 47 -1.41 0.56 13.01
C CYS A 47 -2.55 0.72 14.03
N ARG A 48 -2.21 0.61 15.32
CA ARG A 48 -3.18 0.87 16.41
C ARG A 48 -3.55 2.35 16.44
N THR A 49 -4.80 2.62 16.80
CA THR A 49 -5.29 3.97 17.08
C THR A 49 -5.52 4.16 18.58
N THR A 50 -5.40 5.40 19.03
CA THR A 50 -5.89 5.85 20.34
C THR A 50 -7.42 5.89 20.36
N SER A 51 -8.02 6.11 21.53
CA SER A 51 -9.47 6.37 21.67
C SER A 51 -9.93 7.62 20.90
N THR A 52 -9.03 8.59 20.67
CA THR A 52 -9.30 9.79 19.87
C THR A 52 -9.16 9.56 18.35
N GLY A 53 -8.75 8.36 17.93
CA GLY A 53 -8.54 7.99 16.53
C GLY A 53 -7.19 8.41 15.95
N ALA A 54 -6.29 8.97 16.76
CA ALA A 54 -4.91 9.27 16.35
C ALA A 54 -4.07 7.99 16.28
N MET A 55 -3.01 7.99 15.48
CA MET A 55 -2.04 6.89 15.43
C MET A 55 -1.33 6.76 16.79
N LEU A 56 -1.42 5.59 17.43
CA LEU A 56 -0.84 5.37 18.76
C LEU A 56 0.67 5.07 18.68
N ASP A 57 1.07 4.23 17.73
CA ASP A 57 2.44 3.75 17.54
C ASP A 57 2.74 3.69 16.04
N PRO A 58 3.90 4.19 15.57
CA PRO A 58 4.32 4.05 14.19
C PRO A 58 4.61 2.60 13.76
N ASP A 59 4.68 1.66 14.70
CA ASP A 59 4.90 0.25 14.41
C ASP A 59 3.63 -0.42 13.88
N PRO A 60 3.68 -0.99 12.65
CA PRO A 60 2.52 -1.61 12.04
C PRO A 60 2.15 -2.90 12.77
N LEU A 61 0.84 -3.10 12.97
CA LEU A 61 0.30 -4.39 13.41
C LEU A 61 0.40 -5.45 12.31
N GLY A 62 0.36 -4.99 11.07
CA GLY A 62 0.49 -5.82 9.90
C GLY A 62 0.48 -4.97 8.63
N MET A 63 0.50 -5.68 7.51
CA MET A 63 0.62 -5.10 6.19
C MET A 63 -0.15 -5.96 5.19
N LEU A 64 -0.73 -5.29 4.20
CA LEU A 64 -1.31 -5.89 3.02
C LEU A 64 -0.48 -5.46 1.80
N VAL A 65 -0.17 -6.42 0.93
CA VAL A 65 0.58 -6.17 -0.31
C VAL A 65 -0.44 -5.98 -1.42
N MET A 66 -0.49 -4.79 -2.01
CA MET A 66 -1.49 -4.37 -3.01
C MET A 66 -1.20 -4.92 -4.41
N GLU A 67 -0.95 -6.23 -4.47
CA GLU A 67 -0.70 -6.99 -5.69
C GLU A 67 -1.73 -8.08 -5.87
N GLN A 68 -2.10 -8.34 -7.13
CA GLN A 68 -3.02 -9.42 -7.48
C GLN A 68 -4.32 -9.36 -6.64
N CYS A 69 -4.79 -8.16 -6.34
CA CYS A 69 -6.00 -7.94 -5.56
C CYS A 69 -7.07 -7.22 -6.39
N SER A 70 -8.33 -7.56 -6.15
CA SER A 70 -9.47 -6.80 -6.64
C SER A 70 -9.97 -5.86 -5.54
N ILE A 71 -10.24 -4.61 -5.91
CA ILE A 71 -10.76 -3.58 -5.00
C ILE A 71 -12.13 -3.16 -5.52
N GLN A 72 -13.16 -3.28 -4.69
CA GLN A 72 -14.55 -3.01 -5.05
C GLN A 72 -15.21 -2.08 -4.04
N ILE A 73 -16.02 -1.15 -4.50
CA ILE A 73 -16.94 -0.40 -3.63
C ILE A 73 -18.14 -1.32 -3.36
N GLU A 74 -18.57 -1.40 -2.10
CA GLU A 74 -19.65 -2.26 -1.65
C GLU A 74 -20.87 -1.38 -1.26
N PRO A 75 -21.70 -0.95 -2.24
CA PRO A 75 -22.79 0.01 -1.99
C PRO A 75 -23.91 -0.56 -1.09
N TYR A 76 -24.04 -1.87 -1.02
CA TYR A 76 -25.00 -2.60 -0.17
C TYR A 76 -24.29 -3.33 0.99
N GLY A 77 -23.15 -2.81 1.43
CA GLY A 77 -22.42 -3.34 2.58
C GLY A 77 -23.20 -3.20 3.89
N ASP A 78 -22.69 -3.82 4.96
CA ASP A 78 -23.28 -3.76 6.30
C ASP A 78 -23.15 -2.38 6.98
N ARG A 79 -22.48 -1.43 6.31
CA ARG A 79 -22.15 -0.08 6.77
C ARG A 79 -22.12 0.89 5.59
N PRO A 80 -22.22 2.21 5.82
CA PRO A 80 -21.99 3.20 4.78
C PRO A 80 -20.52 3.27 4.36
N PHE A 81 -20.29 3.75 3.13
CA PHE A 81 -18.96 4.07 2.59
C PHE A 81 -17.96 2.90 2.64
N VAL A 82 -18.45 1.70 2.29
CA VAL A 82 -17.66 0.46 2.36
C VAL A 82 -16.97 0.17 1.04
N PHE A 83 -15.73 -0.29 1.12
CA PHE A 83 -15.05 -0.97 0.03
C PHE A 83 -14.39 -2.25 0.54
N SER A 84 -14.15 -3.20 -0.36
CA SER A 84 -13.49 -4.47 -0.08
C SER A 84 -12.23 -4.65 -0.90
N ILE A 85 -11.30 -5.43 -0.35
CA ILE A 85 -10.09 -5.89 -1.02
C ILE A 85 -10.09 -7.42 -0.94
N GLN A 86 -9.94 -8.07 -2.08
CA GLN A 86 -9.87 -9.53 -2.20
C GLN A 86 -8.59 -9.92 -2.93
N PHE A 87 -7.77 -10.76 -2.32
CA PHE A 87 -6.52 -11.24 -2.90
C PHE A 87 -6.76 -12.49 -3.77
N GLN A 88 -6.09 -12.56 -4.91
CA GLN A 88 -6.16 -13.72 -5.80
C GLN A 88 -5.67 -14.98 -5.08
N GLY A 89 -6.37 -16.10 -5.27
CA GLY A 89 -6.10 -17.36 -4.57
C GLY A 89 -6.72 -17.45 -3.17
N GLU A 90 -7.35 -16.38 -2.67
CA GLU A 90 -8.01 -16.32 -1.36
C GLU A 90 -9.47 -15.86 -1.50
N SER A 91 -10.27 -16.59 -2.29
CA SER A 91 -11.63 -16.20 -2.68
C SER A 91 -12.58 -15.96 -1.49
N ASP A 92 -12.39 -16.63 -0.36
CA ASP A 92 -13.28 -16.51 0.80
C ASP A 92 -12.77 -15.54 1.88
N LYS A 93 -11.72 -14.76 1.58
CA LYS A 93 -11.06 -13.88 2.54
C LYS A 93 -11.05 -12.43 2.07
N LYS A 94 -12.24 -11.83 2.02
CA LYS A 94 -12.37 -10.40 1.77
C LYS A 94 -11.96 -9.59 3.02
N HIS A 95 -11.19 -8.54 2.78
CA HIS A 95 -10.92 -7.48 3.74
C HIS A 95 -11.90 -6.34 3.49
N PHE A 96 -12.62 -5.88 4.52
CA PHE A 96 -13.58 -4.80 4.40
C PHE A 96 -13.10 -3.55 5.11
N PHE A 97 -13.39 -2.40 4.51
CA PHE A 97 -12.97 -1.09 4.96
C PHE A 97 -14.15 -0.14 4.87
N SER A 98 -14.35 0.70 5.88
CA SER A 98 -15.37 1.74 5.88
C SER A 98 -14.74 3.10 6.21
N GLY A 99 -15.01 4.08 5.34
CA GLY A 99 -14.61 5.46 5.52
C GLY A 99 -15.64 6.27 6.32
N GLN A 100 -15.27 7.50 6.67
CA GLN A 100 -16.15 8.46 7.35
C GLN A 100 -17.17 9.11 6.41
N ASN A 101 -16.86 9.15 5.10
CA ASN A 101 -17.71 9.69 4.05
C ASN A 101 -17.36 9.05 2.70
N GLN A 102 -18.24 9.26 1.72
CA GLN A 102 -18.10 8.68 0.38
C GLN A 102 -16.79 9.12 -0.30
N LYS A 103 -16.44 10.41 -0.22
CA LYS A 103 -15.21 10.96 -0.80
C LYS A 103 -13.96 10.27 -0.26
N GLN A 104 -13.89 10.05 1.05
CA GLN A 104 -12.76 9.35 1.67
C GLN A 104 -12.64 7.91 1.12
N CYS A 105 -13.76 7.20 0.99
CA CYS A 105 -13.81 5.86 0.42
C CYS A 105 -13.27 5.85 -1.03
N GLU A 106 -13.80 6.72 -1.89
CA GLU A 106 -13.40 6.83 -3.30
C GLU A 106 -11.92 7.17 -3.46
N ASP A 107 -11.43 8.13 -2.68
CA ASP A 107 -10.02 8.50 -2.71
C ASP A 107 -9.10 7.33 -2.29
N TRP A 108 -9.50 6.53 -1.29
CA TRP A 108 -8.77 5.33 -0.89
C TRP A 108 -8.78 4.28 -2.00
N VAL A 109 -9.93 4.00 -2.59
CA VAL A 109 -10.04 3.06 -3.72
C VAL A 109 -9.17 3.52 -4.89
N CYS A 110 -9.16 4.81 -5.20
CA CYS A 110 -8.32 5.38 -6.24
C CYS A 110 -6.83 5.19 -5.94
N ALA A 111 -6.37 5.57 -4.74
CA ALA A 111 -4.98 5.45 -4.31
C ALA A 111 -4.51 3.98 -4.30
N LEU A 112 -5.35 3.06 -3.81
CA LEU A 112 -5.03 1.64 -3.74
C LEU A 112 -4.96 1.00 -5.14
N ARG A 113 -5.85 1.37 -6.07
CA ARG A 113 -5.75 0.91 -7.47
C ARG A 113 -4.50 1.47 -8.16
N ALA A 114 -4.13 2.72 -7.86
CA ALA A 114 -2.92 3.35 -8.35
C ALA A 114 -1.63 2.71 -7.79
N SER A 115 -1.71 2.01 -6.66
CA SER A 115 -0.55 1.46 -5.94
C SER A 115 0.04 0.17 -6.52
N SER A 116 -0.63 -0.49 -7.48
CA SER A 116 -0.18 -1.77 -8.04
C SER A 116 1.21 -1.67 -8.70
N ILE A 117 1.99 -2.76 -8.64
CA ILE A 117 3.33 -2.85 -9.26
C ILE A 117 3.28 -2.50 -10.75
N GLN A 118 2.19 -2.81 -11.47
CA GLN A 118 2.06 -2.41 -12.87
C GLN A 118 2.11 -0.89 -13.03
N ASN A 119 1.37 -0.16 -12.20
CA ASN A 119 1.41 1.31 -12.19
C ASN A 119 2.77 1.84 -11.71
N LEU A 120 3.38 1.22 -10.71
CA LEU A 120 4.72 1.60 -10.24
C LEU A 120 5.79 1.38 -11.33
N LYS A 121 5.71 0.27 -12.07
CA LYS A 121 6.59 -0.03 -13.21
C LYS A 121 6.38 0.96 -14.34
N SER A 122 5.13 1.23 -14.75
CA SER A 122 4.84 2.23 -15.78
C SER A 122 5.37 3.60 -15.38
N ARG A 123 5.16 4.03 -14.13
CA ARG A 123 5.68 5.29 -13.61
C ARG A 123 7.21 5.33 -13.56
N MET A 124 7.85 4.21 -13.23
CA MET A 124 9.31 4.07 -13.28
C MET A 124 9.84 4.21 -14.70
N GLU A 125 9.21 3.56 -15.69
CA GLU A 125 9.60 3.68 -17.10
C GLU A 125 9.36 5.09 -17.65
N GLU A 126 8.26 5.75 -17.30
CA GLU A 126 8.00 7.15 -17.65
C GLU A 126 9.07 8.09 -17.07
N LEU A 127 9.41 7.92 -15.80
CA LEU A 127 10.45 8.72 -15.14
C LEU A 127 11.83 8.48 -15.77
N ARG A 128 12.17 7.23 -16.09
CA ARG A 128 13.39 6.87 -16.83
C ARG A 128 13.44 7.57 -18.19
N SER A 129 12.35 7.51 -18.95
CA SER A 129 12.24 8.17 -20.26
C SER A 129 12.42 9.69 -20.15
N ARG A 130 11.78 10.32 -19.16
CA ARG A 130 11.95 11.77 -18.90
C ARG A 130 13.40 12.12 -18.57
N ILE A 131 14.06 11.36 -17.70
CA ILE A 131 15.46 11.65 -17.35
C ILE A 131 16.37 11.45 -18.57
N LYS A 132 16.19 10.38 -19.35
CA LYS A 132 16.93 10.16 -20.60
C LYS A 132 16.76 11.32 -21.58
N SER A 133 15.57 11.91 -21.68
CA SER A 133 15.32 13.06 -22.54
C SER A 133 16.02 14.35 -22.08
N ILE A 134 16.25 14.51 -20.77
CA ILE A 134 16.90 15.68 -20.17
C ILE A 134 18.43 15.53 -20.18
N GLN A 135 18.96 14.34 -19.89
CA GLN A 135 20.40 14.10 -19.69
C GLN A 135 21.09 13.36 -20.84
N GLY A 136 20.34 12.82 -21.81
CA GLY A 136 20.88 12.01 -22.92
C GLY A 136 21.36 10.60 -22.53
N ALA A 137 21.45 10.28 -21.24
CA ALA A 137 21.87 8.99 -20.69
C ALA A 137 20.88 8.49 -19.63
N ASP A 138 20.85 7.17 -19.41
CA ASP A 138 19.97 6.51 -18.45
C ASP A 138 20.71 6.33 -17.10
N PRO A 139 20.43 7.14 -16.06
CA PRO A 139 21.23 7.19 -14.85
C PRO A 139 21.09 5.94 -13.96
N VAL A 140 20.10 5.08 -14.23
CA VAL A 140 19.86 3.86 -13.43
C VAL A 140 20.75 2.70 -13.91
N ASN A 141 21.21 2.71 -15.15
CA ASN A 141 22.09 1.66 -15.66
C ASN A 141 23.52 1.79 -15.11
N ASP A 142 23.98 3.02 -14.86
CA ASP A 142 25.30 3.29 -14.26
C ASP A 142 25.36 3.00 -12.75
N MET A 143 24.23 2.87 -12.05
CA MET A 143 24.20 2.51 -10.63
C MET A 143 24.16 1.00 -10.37
N ILE A 144 23.86 0.17 -11.37
CA ILE A 144 23.89 -1.30 -11.28
C ILE A 144 25.16 -1.83 -11.97
N VAL A 145 26.32 -1.25 -11.65
CA VAL A 145 27.59 -1.94 -11.90
C VAL A 145 27.74 -2.98 -10.78
N ILE A 146 27.17 -4.16 -10.99
CA ILE A 146 27.56 -5.33 -10.19
C ILE A 146 29.06 -5.52 -10.45
N PRO A 147 29.93 -5.45 -9.43
CA PRO A 147 31.36 -5.67 -9.64
C PRO A 147 31.52 -7.05 -10.25
N LYS A 148 32.10 -7.11 -11.45
CA LYS A 148 32.43 -8.37 -12.11
C LYS A 148 33.37 -9.13 -11.17
N PRO A 149 33.07 -10.37 -10.76
CA PRO A 149 33.98 -11.12 -9.91
C PRO A 149 35.33 -11.24 -10.62
N PRO A 150 36.46 -11.13 -9.88
CA PRO A 150 37.77 -11.21 -10.49
C PRO A 150 37.91 -12.54 -11.23
N ASN A 151 38.32 -12.47 -12.50
CA ASN A 151 38.61 -13.64 -13.31
C ASN A 151 39.63 -14.50 -12.56
N ARG A 152 39.28 -15.77 -12.34
CA ARG A 152 40.20 -16.80 -11.86
C ARG A 152 40.79 -17.55 -13.04
#